data_AF-A0AA39QCY5-F1
#
_entry.id   AF-A0AA39QCY5-F1
#
_cell.length_a   1.000
_cell.length_b   1.000
_cell.length_c   1.000
_cell.angle_alpha   90.00
_cell.angle_beta   90.00
_cell.angle_gamma   90.00
#
_symmetry.space_group_name_H-M   'P 1'
#
loop_
_entity.id
_entity.type
_entity.pdbx_description
1 polymer ?
#
loop_
_entity_poly.entity_id
_entity_poly.type
_entity_poly.pdbx_seq_one_letter_code
_entity_poly.pdbx_strand_id
1 'polypeptide(L)'
;MVQLQLPILLHHVDDPKHPPKAKDSSFIIKSSSLINKHCHTCQKTPQQLGVDRAFQVCSRCKEDMYCSQNCQRENWSVHEHPCAKSKEKAIIFGNDPIRAARAARFVKWYEAFPKLDVFRQAALQALDIVNHPENVDCKALWLRLKLHPEYKQREAVDRYVLVEGAVLPRETVYAWKATDRQFLTEYIQAQNDVVKGRGELGVVPVSISEVDDNGRTLHRIWWILAFPFTHEQAKGILQVTKWGDVQWVSQ
;
A
#
# COMPACT_ATOMS: atom_id res chain seq x y z
N MET A 1 19.72 -16.30 -49.10
CA MET A 1 18.49 -15.58 -48.75
C MET A 1 17.37 -16.16 -49.57
N VAL A 2 16.49 -16.95 -48.95
CA VAL A 2 15.33 -17.56 -49.60
C VAL A 2 14.10 -17.06 -48.86
N GLN A 3 13.26 -16.36 -49.61
CA GLN A 3 12.04 -15.70 -49.18
C GLN A 3 10.89 -16.71 -49.39
N LEU A 4 10.26 -17.17 -48.32
CA LEU A 4 9.11 -18.07 -48.38
C LEU A 4 7.82 -17.25 -48.20
N GLN A 5 7.05 -17.12 -49.29
CA GLN A 5 5.66 -16.67 -49.29
C GLN A 5 4.74 -17.86 -49.00
N LEU A 6 3.84 -17.70 -48.04
CA LEU A 6 2.73 -18.62 -47.76
C LEU A 6 1.47 -18.19 -48.54
N PRO A 7 0.60 -19.14 -48.95
CA PRO A 7 -0.60 -18.85 -49.73
C PRO A 7 -1.73 -18.28 -48.85
N ILE A 8 -2.47 -17.36 -49.46
CA ILE A 8 -3.68 -16.70 -48.95
C ILE A 8 -4.85 -17.70 -49.04
N LEU A 9 -5.47 -18.02 -47.90
CA LEU A 9 -6.79 -18.65 -47.83
C LEU A 9 -7.78 -17.61 -47.34
N LEU A 10 -8.68 -17.19 -48.24
CA LEU A 10 -9.83 -16.33 -47.98
C LEU A 10 -10.85 -17.10 -47.12
N HIS A 11 -11.00 -16.70 -45.87
CA HIS A 11 -12.17 -17.04 -45.08
C HIS A 11 -13.05 -15.80 -44.88
N HIS A 12 -14.35 -16.04 -44.99
CA HIS A 12 -15.46 -15.11 -44.90
C HIS A 12 -15.29 -14.02 -43.83
N VAL A 13 -15.55 -12.78 -44.25
CA VAL A 13 -15.73 -11.63 -43.37
C VAL A 13 -17.11 -11.77 -42.73
N ASP A 14 -17.14 -12.26 -41.48
CA ASP A 14 -18.28 -12.02 -40.61
C ASP A 14 -18.18 -10.60 -40.05
N ASP A 15 -19.28 -9.85 -40.21
CA ASP A 15 -19.50 -8.52 -39.66
C ASP A 15 -19.08 -8.43 -38.18
N PRO A 16 -18.33 -7.40 -37.75
CA PRO A 16 -17.96 -7.26 -36.36
C PRO A 16 -19.20 -6.92 -35.53
N LYS A 17 -19.81 -7.98 -34.97
CA LYS A 17 -20.68 -7.86 -33.80
C LYS A 17 -19.98 -6.97 -32.79
N HIS A 18 -20.70 -5.95 -32.35
CA HIS A 18 -20.23 -4.89 -31.49
C HIS A 18 -19.25 -5.38 -30.41
N PRO A 19 -18.15 -4.64 -30.15
CA PRO A 19 -17.26 -5.00 -29.05
C PRO A 19 -18.09 -5.13 -27.77
N PRO A 20 -17.89 -6.20 -26.97
CA PRO A 20 -18.56 -6.29 -25.69
C PRO A 20 -18.25 -5.02 -24.92
N LYS A 21 -19.31 -4.28 -24.53
CA LYS A 21 -19.19 -3.07 -23.71
C LYS A 21 -18.21 -3.38 -22.58
N ALA A 22 -17.07 -2.71 -22.57
CA ALA A 22 -16.12 -2.81 -21.48
C ALA A 22 -16.93 -2.57 -20.21
N LYS A 23 -16.99 -3.58 -19.32
CA LYS A 23 -17.49 -3.36 -17.96
C LYS A 23 -16.74 -2.14 -17.46
N ASP A 24 -17.49 -1.16 -16.97
CA ASP A 24 -17.00 0.05 -16.32
C ASP A 24 -16.21 -0.33 -15.06
N SER A 25 -15.05 -0.92 -15.32
CA SER A 25 -14.06 -1.38 -14.37
C SER A 25 -13.16 -0.18 -14.16
N SER A 26 -13.73 0.88 -13.59
CA SER A 26 -12.95 1.92 -12.94
C SER A 26 -11.82 1.26 -12.17
N PHE A 27 -10.59 1.58 -12.55
CA PHE A 27 -9.40 0.99 -11.96
C PHE A 27 -9.27 1.54 -10.54
N ILE A 28 -9.74 0.77 -9.56
CA ILE A 28 -9.77 1.16 -8.14
C ILE A 28 -8.56 0.54 -7.45
N ILE A 29 -7.71 1.39 -6.87
CA ILE A 29 -6.64 0.95 -5.96
C ILE A 29 -7.31 0.57 -4.64
N LYS A 30 -7.35 -0.72 -4.33
CA LYS A 30 -7.93 -1.23 -3.09
C LYS A 30 -7.00 -0.89 -1.92
N SER A 31 -7.55 -0.43 -0.80
CA SER A 31 -6.77 -0.24 0.42
C SER A 31 -6.55 -1.55 1.18
N SER A 32 -5.71 -1.48 2.21
CA SER A 32 -5.38 -2.61 3.09
C SER A 32 -6.63 -3.21 3.72
N SER A 33 -7.64 -2.39 4.04
CA SER A 33 -8.92 -2.83 4.58
C SER A 33 -9.64 -3.77 3.60
N LEU A 34 -9.71 -3.40 2.31
CA LEU A 34 -10.32 -4.19 1.24
C LEU A 34 -9.54 -5.45 0.87
N ILE A 35 -8.21 -5.37 0.90
CA ILE A 35 -7.33 -6.49 0.58
C ILE A 35 -7.37 -7.53 1.70
N ASN A 36 -7.25 -7.09 2.95
CA ASN A 36 -7.15 -7.95 4.13
C ASN A 36 -8.50 -8.20 4.83
N LYS A 37 -9.61 -7.67 4.29
CA LYS A 37 -10.99 -7.91 4.76
C LYS A 37 -11.23 -7.53 6.22
N HIS A 38 -10.78 -6.35 6.63
CA HIS A 38 -11.05 -5.83 7.97
C HIS A 38 -11.68 -4.43 7.93
N CYS A 39 -12.29 -4.00 9.03
CA CYS A 39 -12.83 -2.64 9.16
C CYS A 39 -11.69 -1.64 9.21
N HIS A 40 -11.68 -0.64 8.33
CA HIS A 40 -10.65 0.38 8.31
C HIS A 40 -10.54 1.12 9.67
N THR A 41 -11.67 1.37 10.34
CA THR A 41 -11.71 2.06 11.64
C THR A 41 -11.32 1.17 12.81
N CYS A 42 -12.08 0.09 13.04
CA CYS A 42 -11.98 -0.72 14.25
C CYS A 42 -11.25 -2.06 14.06
N GLN A 43 -10.73 -2.31 12.87
CA GLN A 43 -9.92 -3.50 12.52
C GLN A 43 -10.64 -4.85 12.69
N LYS A 44 -11.96 -4.85 12.98
CA LYS A 44 -12.75 -6.08 13.04
C LYS A 44 -12.62 -6.89 11.75
N THR A 45 -12.46 -8.19 11.90
CA THR A 45 -12.38 -9.20 10.84
C THR A 45 -13.77 -9.79 10.55
N PRO A 46 -13.96 -10.57 9.46
CA PRO A 46 -15.26 -11.17 9.15
C PRO A 46 -15.77 -12.07 10.28
N GLN A 47 -14.88 -12.78 10.98
CA GLN A 47 -15.22 -13.66 12.09
C GLN A 47 -15.83 -12.89 13.28
N GLN A 48 -15.50 -11.60 13.43
CA GLN A 48 -15.96 -10.75 14.53
C GLN A 48 -17.25 -9.97 14.21
N LEU A 49 -17.75 -10.03 12.96
CA LEU A 49 -18.98 -9.33 12.56
C LEU A 49 -20.26 -10.13 12.82
N GLY A 50 -20.15 -11.45 13.01
CA GLY A 50 -21.28 -12.37 13.02
C GLY A 50 -21.68 -12.81 11.60
N VAL A 51 -22.43 -13.91 11.51
CA VAL A 51 -22.72 -14.61 10.25
C VAL A 51 -23.56 -13.77 9.26
N ASP A 52 -24.41 -12.86 9.77
CA ASP A 52 -25.37 -12.11 8.96
C ASP A 52 -24.94 -10.68 8.62
N ARG A 53 -23.69 -10.29 8.94
CA ARG A 53 -23.23 -8.92 8.67
C ARG A 53 -22.08 -8.91 7.69
N ALA A 54 -22.28 -8.19 6.58
CA ALA A 54 -21.24 -7.88 5.62
C ALA A 54 -20.62 -6.51 5.91
N PHE A 55 -19.34 -6.37 5.58
CA PHE A 55 -18.70 -5.07 5.53
C PHE A 55 -19.29 -4.20 4.42
N GLN A 56 -19.34 -2.91 4.67
CA GLN A 56 -19.78 -1.88 3.74
C GLN A 56 -18.55 -1.18 3.16
N VAL A 57 -18.52 -1.04 1.84
CA VAL A 57 -17.45 -0.30 1.16
C VAL A 57 -17.87 1.17 1.05
N CYS A 58 -16.92 2.10 1.20
CA CYS A 58 -17.17 3.52 0.94
C CYS A 58 -17.74 3.69 -0.47
N SER A 59 -18.97 4.22 -0.58
CA SER A 59 -19.65 4.37 -1.86
C SER A 59 -18.98 5.38 -2.79
N ARG A 60 -18.19 6.32 -2.24
CA ARG A 60 -17.51 7.38 -2.98
C ARG A 60 -16.20 6.91 -3.63
N CYS A 61 -15.25 6.43 -2.84
CA CYS A 61 -13.93 6.01 -3.35
C CYS A 61 -13.87 4.54 -3.72
N LYS A 62 -14.69 3.69 -3.09
CA LYS A 62 -14.62 2.23 -3.20
C LYS A 62 -13.27 1.63 -2.78
N GLU A 63 -12.44 2.37 -2.04
CA GLU A 63 -11.11 1.93 -1.60
C GLU A 63 -11.10 1.41 -0.16
N ASP A 64 -11.99 1.88 0.72
CA ASP A 64 -12.05 1.49 2.14
C ASP A 64 -13.33 0.73 2.49
N MET A 65 -13.24 -0.18 3.46
CA MET A 65 -14.38 -0.93 3.98
C MET A 65 -14.55 -0.78 5.50
N TYR A 66 -15.81 -0.80 5.94
CA TYR A 66 -16.23 -0.53 7.32
C TYR A 66 -17.23 -1.58 7.78
N CYS A 67 -17.19 -1.95 9.06
CA CYS A 67 -18.17 -2.89 9.61
C CYS A 67 -19.56 -2.26 9.85
N SER A 68 -19.65 -0.92 9.84
CA SER A 68 -20.89 -0.17 10.04
C SER A 68 -20.75 1.28 9.55
N GLN A 69 -21.88 1.95 9.32
CA GLN A 69 -21.91 3.40 9.05
C GLN A 69 -21.35 4.24 10.20
N ASN A 70 -21.41 3.75 11.45
CA ASN A 70 -20.84 4.45 12.59
C ASN A 70 -19.32 4.49 12.47
N CYS A 71 -18.68 3.34 12.18
CA CYS A 71 -17.24 3.31 11.94
C CYS A 71 -16.82 4.16 10.74
N GLN A 72 -17.63 4.21 9.67
CA GLN A 72 -17.37 5.10 8.55
C GLN A 72 -17.43 6.58 8.96
N ARG A 73 -18.43 6.99 9.74
CA ARG A 73 -18.57 8.37 10.23
C ARG A 73 -17.45 8.77 11.19
N GLU A 74 -17.08 7.88 12.10
CA GLU A 74 -15.97 8.05 13.02
C GLU A 74 -14.64 8.27 12.29
N ASN A 75 -14.42 7.53 11.18
CA ASN A 75 -13.23 7.69 10.34
C ASN A 75 -13.33 8.85 9.33
N TRP A 76 -14.44 9.58 9.26
CA TRP A 76 -14.66 10.54 8.18
C TRP A 76 -13.66 11.70 8.19
N SER A 77 -13.34 12.25 9.38
CA SER A 77 -12.39 13.35 9.53
C SER A 77 -11.02 13.06 8.91
N VAL A 78 -10.59 11.81 8.94
CA VAL A 78 -9.32 11.35 8.39
C VAL A 78 -9.46 10.77 6.96
N HIS A 79 -10.63 10.26 6.59
CA HIS A 79 -10.89 9.63 5.29
C HIS A 79 -11.37 10.59 4.20
N GLU A 80 -11.92 11.75 4.55
CA GLU A 80 -12.52 12.68 3.58
C GLU A 80 -11.58 13.06 2.44
N HIS A 81 -10.37 13.51 2.76
CA HIS A 81 -9.41 13.95 1.76
C HIS A 81 -8.79 12.79 0.96
N PRO A 82 -8.37 11.64 1.56
CA PRO A 82 -7.99 10.46 0.79
C PRO A 82 -9.11 9.97 -0.13
N CYS A 83 -10.36 10.02 0.34
CA CYS A 83 -11.54 9.68 -0.45
C CYS A 83 -11.72 10.60 -1.66
N ALA A 84 -11.49 11.92 -1.50
CA ALA A 84 -11.54 12.87 -2.62
C ALA A 84 -10.43 12.57 -3.66
N LYS A 85 -9.20 12.34 -3.20
CA LYS A 85 -8.04 12.03 -4.05
C LYS A 85 -8.16 10.71 -4.81
N SER A 86 -8.90 9.73 -4.29
CA SER A 86 -9.17 8.48 -4.99
C SER A 86 -9.80 8.71 -6.37
N LYS A 87 -10.71 9.69 -6.50
CA LYS A 87 -11.32 10.03 -7.79
C LYS A 87 -10.28 10.58 -8.78
N GLU A 88 -9.39 11.44 -8.32
CA GLU A 88 -8.30 11.98 -9.16
C GLU A 88 -7.37 10.86 -9.64
N LYS A 89 -7.01 9.92 -8.76
CA LYS A 89 -6.23 8.73 -9.12
C LYS A 89 -6.95 7.92 -10.21
N ALA A 90 -8.26 7.67 -10.07
CA ALA A 90 -9.03 6.93 -11.06
C ALA A 90 -8.98 7.59 -12.45
N ILE A 91 -9.02 8.92 -12.53
CA ILE A 91 -8.87 9.67 -13.79
C ILE A 91 -7.46 9.50 -14.38
N ILE A 92 -6.42 9.69 -13.56
CA ILE A 92 -5.02 9.57 -14.00
C ILE A 92 -4.74 8.15 -14.52
N PHE A 93 -5.19 7.12 -13.81
CA PHE A 93 -5.00 5.73 -14.20
C PHE A 93 -5.89 5.29 -15.36
N GLY A 94 -7.07 5.90 -15.51
CA GLY A 94 -7.95 5.66 -16.67
C GLY A 94 -7.27 6.01 -18.00
N ASN A 95 -6.39 7.02 -17.99
CA ASN A 95 -5.66 7.47 -19.19
C ASN A 95 -4.38 6.68 -19.48
N ASP A 96 -3.93 5.80 -18.57
CA ASP A 96 -2.72 4.99 -18.73
C ASP A 96 -2.91 3.59 -18.11
N PRO A 97 -3.56 2.66 -18.84
CA PRO A 97 -3.85 1.31 -18.34
C PRO A 97 -2.61 0.49 -17.98
N ILE A 98 -1.47 0.74 -18.64
CA ILE A 98 -0.22 0.01 -18.39
C ILE A 98 0.36 0.45 -17.04
N ARG A 99 0.43 1.76 -16.81
CA ARG A 99 0.87 2.31 -15.52
C ARG A 99 -0.09 1.95 -14.40
N ALA A 100 -1.39 1.92 -14.68
CA ALA A 100 -2.40 1.45 -13.75
C ALA A 100 -2.13 -0.01 -13.35
N ALA A 101 -2.10 -0.94 -14.30
CA ALA A 101 -1.86 -2.36 -14.01
C ALA A 101 -0.54 -2.60 -13.23
N ARG A 102 0.51 -1.83 -13.53
CA ARG A 102 1.76 -1.82 -12.78
C ARG A 102 1.57 -1.37 -11.32
N ALA A 103 0.93 -0.23 -11.11
CA ALA A 103 0.65 0.31 -9.77
C ALA A 103 -0.21 -0.66 -8.94
N ALA A 104 -1.28 -1.25 -9.50
CA ALA A 104 -2.08 -2.24 -8.77
C ALA A 104 -1.29 -3.48 -8.38
N ARG A 105 -0.41 -3.98 -9.26
CA ARG A 105 0.45 -5.12 -8.92
C ARG A 105 1.35 -4.77 -7.73
N PHE A 106 1.95 -3.58 -7.75
CA PHE A 106 2.83 -3.15 -6.69
C PHE A 106 2.09 -2.93 -5.37
N VAL A 107 0.92 -2.28 -5.39
CA VAL A 107 0.03 -2.12 -4.23
C VAL A 107 -0.39 -3.45 -3.64
N LYS A 108 -0.90 -4.34 -4.49
CA LYS A 108 -1.29 -5.69 -4.06
C LYS A 108 -0.11 -6.46 -3.42
N TRP A 109 1.10 -6.22 -3.89
CA TRP A 109 2.29 -6.86 -3.34
C TRP A 109 2.66 -6.32 -1.95
N TYR A 110 2.77 -5.00 -1.77
CA TYR A 110 3.23 -4.45 -0.49
C TYR A 110 2.16 -4.51 0.61
N GLU A 111 0.86 -4.52 0.25
CA GLU A 111 -0.24 -4.63 1.22
C GLU A 111 -0.62 -6.07 1.57
N ALA A 112 0.04 -7.06 0.94
CA ALA A 112 -0.14 -8.45 1.30
C ALA A 112 0.31 -8.69 2.74
N PHE A 113 -0.47 -9.44 3.52
CA PHE A 113 -0.22 -9.69 4.94
C PHE A 113 1.24 -10.09 5.27
N PRO A 114 1.88 -11.03 4.54
CA PRO A 114 3.28 -11.38 4.82
C PRO A 114 4.26 -10.22 4.64
N LYS A 115 3.95 -9.22 3.80
CA LYS A 115 4.79 -8.05 3.60
C LYS A 115 4.60 -6.99 4.67
N LEU A 116 3.38 -6.82 5.16
CA LEU A 116 3.14 -5.89 6.27
C LEU A 116 3.98 -6.27 7.50
N ASP A 117 4.09 -7.56 7.82
CA ASP A 117 4.91 -8.00 8.96
C ASP A 117 6.41 -7.80 8.72
N VAL A 118 6.88 -8.08 7.50
CA VAL A 118 8.27 -7.78 7.09
C VAL A 118 8.57 -6.28 7.20
N PHE A 119 7.66 -5.41 6.75
CA PHE A 119 7.85 -3.96 6.87
C PHE A 119 7.80 -3.49 8.32
N ARG A 120 6.93 -4.06 9.16
CA ARG A 120 6.89 -3.75 10.60
C ARG A 120 8.19 -4.13 11.26
N GLN A 121 8.69 -5.34 11.02
CA GLN A 121 9.97 -5.78 11.56
C GLN A 121 11.13 -4.92 11.07
N ALA A 122 11.17 -4.59 9.77
CA ALA A 122 12.19 -3.70 9.21
C ALA A 122 12.14 -2.31 9.85
N ALA A 123 10.94 -1.75 10.05
CA ALA A 123 10.77 -0.45 10.68
C ALA A 123 11.11 -0.49 12.19
N LEU A 124 10.71 -1.53 12.93
CA LEU A 124 11.08 -1.72 14.34
C LEU A 124 12.59 -1.66 14.51
N GLN A 125 13.34 -2.34 13.63
CA GLN A 125 14.79 -2.36 13.66
C GLN A 125 15.42 -1.06 13.16
N ALA A 126 15.02 -0.57 11.98
CA ALA A 126 15.63 0.60 11.34
C ALA A 126 15.42 1.87 12.17
N LEU A 127 14.22 2.05 12.74
CA LEU A 127 13.90 3.22 13.57
C LEU A 127 14.25 3.00 15.04
N ASP A 128 14.79 1.83 15.41
CA ASP A 128 15.10 1.46 16.79
C ASP A 128 13.94 1.71 17.78
N ILE A 129 12.73 1.33 17.37
CA ILE A 129 11.48 1.67 18.10
C ILE A 129 11.44 1.02 19.48
N VAL A 130 12.08 -0.13 19.66
CA VAL A 130 12.08 -0.83 20.95
C VAL A 130 12.90 -0.07 22.00
N ASN A 131 14.05 0.49 21.62
CA ASN A 131 14.86 1.27 22.56
C ASN A 131 14.43 2.74 22.62
N HIS A 132 13.88 3.26 21.52
CA HIS A 132 13.46 4.63 21.33
C HIS A 132 12.03 4.70 20.77
N PRO A 133 10.99 4.42 21.58
CA PRO A 133 9.61 4.37 21.12
C PRO A 133 9.11 5.71 20.56
N GLU A 134 9.68 6.84 20.99
CA GLU A 134 9.41 8.18 20.45
C GLU A 134 9.75 8.30 18.95
N ASN A 135 10.57 7.40 18.41
CA ASN A 135 10.94 7.42 16.99
C ASN A 135 9.75 7.16 16.06
N VAL A 136 8.65 6.57 16.55
CA VAL A 136 7.39 6.47 15.79
C VAL A 136 6.80 7.83 15.47
N ASP A 137 7.08 8.85 16.30
CA ASP A 137 6.50 10.18 16.16
C ASP A 137 7.35 11.12 15.31
N CYS A 138 8.64 10.85 15.16
CA CYS A 138 9.57 11.79 14.53
C CYS A 138 10.31 11.23 13.31
N LYS A 139 10.18 9.93 13.01
CA LYS A 139 10.87 9.30 11.87
C LYS A 139 9.90 8.72 10.84
N ALA A 140 10.43 8.51 9.64
CA ALA A 140 9.77 7.83 8.54
C ALA A 140 10.73 6.81 7.92
N LEU A 141 10.15 5.77 7.31
CA LEU A 141 10.91 4.78 6.54
C LEU A 141 10.76 5.08 5.04
N TRP A 142 11.88 5.14 4.34
CA TRP A 142 11.89 5.26 2.88
C TRP A 142 12.55 4.04 2.25
N LEU A 143 11.90 3.47 1.24
CA LEU A 143 12.31 2.24 0.58
C LEU A 143 12.25 2.41 -0.95
N ARG A 144 13.28 1.95 -1.64
CA ARG A 144 13.29 1.76 -3.10
C ARG A 144 13.39 0.29 -3.42
N LEU A 145 12.53 -0.19 -4.29
CA LEU A 145 12.47 -1.57 -4.70
C LEU A 145 12.39 -1.69 -6.20
N LYS A 146 13.00 -2.74 -6.72
CA LYS A 146 12.88 -3.11 -8.13
C LYS A 146 12.19 -4.46 -8.25
N LEU A 147 11.50 -4.65 -9.37
CA LEU A 147 10.96 -5.95 -9.74
C LEU A 147 12.14 -6.90 -9.98
N HIS A 148 12.12 -8.08 -9.39
CA HIS A 148 13.15 -9.09 -9.62
C HIS A 148 13.16 -9.49 -11.10
N PRO A 149 14.33 -9.63 -11.77
CA PRO A 149 14.38 -10.01 -13.20
C PRO A 149 13.59 -11.28 -13.52
N GLU A 150 13.66 -12.27 -12.63
CA GLU A 150 12.95 -13.55 -12.71
C GLU A 150 11.56 -13.56 -12.05
N TYR A 151 10.91 -12.41 -11.83
CA TYR A 151 9.65 -12.34 -11.07
C TYR A 151 8.53 -13.27 -11.58
N LYS A 152 8.58 -13.67 -12.85
CA LYS A 152 7.63 -14.62 -13.46
C LYS A 152 7.75 -16.04 -12.89
N GLN A 153 8.94 -16.39 -12.41
CA GLN A 153 9.26 -17.71 -11.83
C GLN A 153 9.15 -17.68 -10.29
N ARG A 154 8.84 -16.51 -9.72
CA ARG A 154 8.77 -16.30 -8.28
C ARG A 154 7.33 -16.22 -7.78
N GLU A 155 7.17 -16.70 -6.56
CA GLU A 155 5.96 -16.49 -5.77
C GLU A 155 5.59 -15.01 -5.72
N ALA A 156 4.30 -14.70 -5.70
CA ALA A 156 3.83 -13.32 -5.78
C ALA A 156 4.48 -12.42 -4.72
N VAL A 157 4.71 -12.94 -3.51
CA VAL A 157 5.35 -12.25 -2.40
C VAL A 157 6.85 -12.00 -2.61
N ASP A 158 7.54 -12.72 -3.49
CA ASP A 158 8.99 -12.64 -3.68
C ASP A 158 9.40 -11.88 -4.97
N ARG A 159 8.47 -11.11 -5.54
CA ARG A 159 8.69 -10.46 -6.85
C ARG A 159 9.49 -9.17 -6.80
N TYR A 160 9.67 -8.57 -5.63
CA TYR A 160 10.36 -7.29 -5.49
C TYR A 160 11.54 -7.43 -4.54
N VAL A 161 12.65 -6.80 -4.89
CA VAL A 161 13.86 -6.76 -4.08
C VAL A 161 14.13 -5.34 -3.62
N LEU A 162 14.59 -5.20 -2.37
CA LEU A 162 15.05 -3.94 -1.83
C LEU A 162 16.32 -3.51 -2.58
N VAL A 163 16.34 -2.27 -3.04
CA VAL A 163 17.51 -1.62 -3.67
C VAL A 163 18.19 -0.72 -2.66
N GLU A 164 17.39 0.05 -1.93
CA GLU A 164 17.87 1.06 -1.00
C GLU A 164 16.81 1.29 0.08
N GLY A 165 17.24 1.54 1.31
CA GLY A 165 16.38 1.92 2.41
C GLY A 165 17.06 2.98 3.27
N ALA A 166 16.29 3.95 3.74
CA ALA A 166 16.79 5.00 4.64
C ALA A 166 15.74 5.35 5.70
N VAL A 167 16.24 5.84 6.83
CA VAL A 167 15.42 6.46 7.87
C VAL A 167 15.52 7.96 7.69
N LEU A 168 14.36 8.63 7.63
CA LEU A 168 14.28 10.06 7.40
C LEU A 168 13.52 10.74 8.55
N PRO A 169 13.72 12.05 8.79
CA PRO A 169 12.79 12.82 9.60
C PRO A 169 11.37 12.71 9.03
N ARG A 170 10.37 12.58 9.90
CA ARG A 170 8.96 12.41 9.51
C ARG A 170 8.50 13.49 8.52
N GLU A 171 9.01 14.70 8.71
CA GLU A 171 8.63 15.88 7.93
C GLU A 171 9.07 15.80 6.46
N THR A 172 10.06 14.97 6.13
CA THR A 172 10.51 14.81 4.74
C THR A 172 9.47 14.12 3.87
N VAL A 173 8.61 13.29 4.46
CA VAL A 173 7.47 12.66 3.75
C VAL A 173 6.49 13.72 3.26
N TYR A 174 6.41 14.86 3.94
CA TYR A 174 5.49 15.96 3.63
C TYR A 174 6.01 16.95 2.59
N ALA A 175 7.31 16.94 2.30
CA ALA A 175 7.94 17.93 1.44
C ALA A 175 7.55 17.82 -0.04
N TRP A 176 6.75 16.82 -0.43
CA TRP A 176 6.55 16.48 -1.84
C TRP A 176 5.41 17.25 -2.52
N LYS A 177 4.48 17.87 -1.76
CA LYS A 177 3.58 18.96 -2.20
C LYS A 177 3.12 19.79 -0.99
N ALA A 178 3.38 21.10 -0.98
CA ALA A 178 3.07 21.98 0.16
C ALA A 178 1.58 21.97 0.58
N THR A 179 0.65 21.88 -0.37
CA THR A 179 -0.80 21.81 -0.12
C THR A 179 -1.24 20.54 0.60
N ASP A 180 -0.40 19.49 0.58
CA ASP A 180 -0.71 18.22 1.22
C ASP A 180 -0.09 18.10 2.62
N ARG A 181 0.88 18.94 2.98
CA ARG A 181 1.66 18.80 4.21
C ARG A 181 0.80 18.88 5.47
N GLN A 182 -0.06 19.89 5.58
CA GLN A 182 -0.90 20.07 6.77
C GLN A 182 -1.86 18.90 6.93
N PHE A 183 -2.59 18.57 5.85
CA PHE A 183 -3.49 17.43 5.84
C PHE A 183 -2.76 16.13 6.23
N LEU A 184 -1.59 15.85 5.65
CA LEU A 184 -0.84 14.63 5.94
C LEU A 184 -0.41 14.57 7.41
N THR A 185 0.00 15.71 7.97
CA THR A 185 0.38 15.82 9.38
C THR A 185 -0.81 15.50 10.28
N GLU A 186 -1.96 16.12 10.04
CA GLU A 186 -3.21 15.88 10.80
C GLU A 186 -3.70 14.44 10.64
N TYR A 187 -3.65 13.90 9.43
CA TYR A 187 -4.04 12.52 9.13
C TYR A 187 -3.16 11.50 9.87
N ILE A 188 -1.83 11.68 9.81
CA ILE A 188 -0.89 10.79 10.52
C ILE A 188 -1.06 10.91 12.02
N GLN A 189 -1.21 12.13 12.54
CA GLN A 189 -1.43 12.34 13.97
C GLN A 189 -2.69 11.64 14.45
N ALA A 190 -3.82 11.81 13.75
CA ALA A 190 -5.08 11.17 14.12
C ALA A 190 -5.00 9.64 14.08
N GLN A 191 -4.32 9.05 13.09
CA GLN A 191 -4.09 7.60 13.05
C GLN A 191 -3.18 7.13 14.20
N ASN A 192 -2.15 7.91 14.51
CA ASN A 192 -1.26 7.64 15.62
C ASN A 192 -2.01 7.67 16.96
N ASP A 193 -2.86 8.67 17.19
CA ASP A 193 -3.65 8.81 18.42
C ASP A 193 -4.63 7.65 18.58
N VAL A 194 -5.26 7.18 17.50
CA VAL A 194 -6.15 6.00 17.53
C VAL A 194 -5.38 4.74 17.91
N VAL A 195 -4.19 4.52 17.33
CA VAL A 195 -3.37 3.34 17.62
C VAL A 195 -2.82 3.41 19.06
N LYS A 196 -2.24 4.54 19.46
CA LYS A 196 -1.74 4.75 20.83
C LYS A 196 -2.84 4.69 21.89
N GLY A 197 -4.04 5.16 21.58
CA GLY A 197 -5.22 5.04 22.44
C GLY A 197 -5.62 3.60 22.76
N ARG A 198 -5.16 2.62 21.98
CA ARG A 198 -5.34 1.18 22.24
C ARG A 198 -4.20 0.56 23.08
N GLY A 199 -3.21 1.36 23.50
CA GLY A 199 -2.01 0.89 24.17
C GLY A 199 -0.95 0.30 23.22
N GLU A 200 -1.09 0.56 21.92
CA GLU A 200 -0.18 0.11 20.87
C GLU A 200 0.91 1.17 20.60
N LEU A 201 1.98 0.81 19.88
CA LEU A 201 3.16 1.68 19.71
C LEU A 201 2.91 2.94 18.88
N GLY A 202 1.95 2.92 17.95
CA GLY A 202 1.65 4.05 17.07
C GLY A 202 1.83 3.70 15.59
N VAL A 203 2.12 4.73 14.78
CA VAL A 203 2.24 4.57 13.34
C VAL A 203 3.49 5.25 12.77
N VAL A 204 4.11 4.63 11.78
CA VAL A 204 5.26 5.20 11.05
C VAL A 204 4.86 5.47 9.61
N PRO A 205 5.11 6.68 9.07
CA PRO A 205 4.99 6.93 7.65
C PRO A 205 6.02 6.14 6.87
N VAL A 206 5.57 5.38 5.88
CA VAL A 206 6.43 4.64 4.95
C VAL A 206 6.27 5.20 3.57
N SER A 207 7.36 5.60 2.93
CA SER A 207 7.39 5.86 1.50
C SER A 207 8.08 4.74 0.77
N ILE A 208 7.41 4.20 -0.23
CA ILE A 208 7.94 3.15 -1.08
C ILE A 208 8.00 3.64 -2.53
N SER A 209 9.04 3.27 -3.25
CA SER A 209 9.18 3.56 -4.67
C SER A 209 9.52 2.30 -5.46
N GLU A 210 8.76 2.03 -6.52
CA GLU A 210 9.15 1.07 -7.56
C GLU A 210 10.13 1.78 -8.51
N VAL A 211 11.29 1.19 -8.74
CA VAL A 211 12.31 1.68 -9.67
C VAL A 211 12.59 0.70 -10.81
N ASP A 212 13.03 1.22 -11.95
CA ASP A 212 13.56 0.41 -13.04
C ASP A 212 15.04 0.04 -12.81
N ASP A 213 15.61 -0.72 -13.74
CA ASP A 213 17.02 -1.15 -13.69
C ASP A 213 18.03 0.01 -13.75
N ASN A 214 17.60 1.18 -14.22
CA ASN A 214 18.39 2.41 -14.23
C ASN A 214 18.17 3.27 -12.96
N GLY A 215 17.41 2.76 -11.99
CA GLY A 215 17.06 3.47 -10.76
C GLY A 215 16.00 4.57 -10.93
N ARG A 216 15.38 4.72 -12.11
CA ARG A 216 14.34 5.74 -12.32
C ARG A 216 13.08 5.33 -11.56
N THR A 217 12.48 6.28 -10.86
CA THR A 217 11.22 6.03 -10.12
C THR A 217 10.06 5.87 -11.11
N LEU A 218 9.49 4.66 -11.15
CA LEU A 218 8.32 4.33 -11.97
C LEU A 218 7.02 4.65 -11.25
N HIS A 219 6.98 4.35 -9.96
CA HIS A 219 5.84 4.58 -9.10
C HIS A 219 6.33 4.91 -7.70
N ARG A 220 5.65 5.84 -7.04
CA ARG A 220 5.91 6.19 -5.65
C ARG A 220 4.59 6.28 -4.93
N ILE A 221 4.53 5.67 -3.76
CA ILE A 221 3.40 5.76 -2.86
C ILE A 221 3.93 5.92 -1.44
N TRP A 222 3.09 6.50 -0.59
CA TRP A 222 3.31 6.53 0.83
C TRP A 222 2.09 5.92 1.50
N TRP A 223 2.30 5.28 2.64
CA TRP A 223 1.24 4.76 3.48
C TRP A 223 1.63 4.90 4.95
N ILE A 224 0.68 4.64 5.84
CA ILE A 224 0.89 4.63 7.28
C ILE A 224 1.03 3.18 7.75
N LEU A 225 2.20 2.83 8.27
CA LEU A 225 2.44 1.51 8.84
C LEU A 225 2.10 1.52 10.33
N ALA A 226 0.96 0.94 10.67
CA ALA A 226 0.57 0.76 12.07
C ALA A 226 1.36 -0.38 12.72
N PHE A 227 1.73 -0.16 13.99
CA PHE A 227 2.31 -1.14 14.89
C PHE A 227 1.26 -1.56 15.91
N PRO A 228 0.39 -2.54 15.59
CA PRO A 228 -0.69 -2.97 16.46
C PRO A 228 -0.17 -3.90 17.57
N PHE A 229 0.92 -3.48 18.21
CA PHE A 229 1.63 -4.24 19.24
C PHE A 229 1.93 -3.32 20.41
N THR A 230 1.92 -3.88 21.59
CA THR A 230 2.51 -3.28 22.79
C THR A 230 4.04 -3.25 22.67
N HIS A 231 4.68 -2.47 23.53
CA HIS A 231 6.15 -2.40 23.61
C HIS A 231 6.79 -3.77 23.90
N GLU A 232 6.20 -4.57 24.80
CA GLU A 232 6.69 -5.92 25.13
C GLU A 232 6.54 -6.90 23.96
N GLN A 233 5.44 -6.83 23.22
CA GLN A 233 5.28 -7.64 22.00
C GLN A 233 6.32 -7.25 20.94
N ALA A 234 6.63 -5.97 20.78
CA ALA A 234 7.66 -5.52 19.84
C ALA A 234 9.06 -6.01 20.23
N LYS A 235 9.41 -6.03 21.52
CA LYS A 235 10.64 -6.67 22.02
C LYS A 235 10.70 -8.14 21.63
N GLY A 236 9.61 -8.88 21.90
CA GLY A 236 9.50 -10.29 21.55
C GLY A 236 9.69 -10.53 20.04
N ILE A 237 9.06 -9.70 19.20
CA ILE A 237 9.21 -9.75 17.74
C ILE A 237 10.69 -9.56 17.35
N LEU A 238 11.37 -8.53 17.85
CA LEU A 238 12.77 -8.29 17.49
C LEU A 238 13.71 -9.42 17.96
N GLN A 239 13.47 -10.02 19.12
CA GLN A 239 14.30 -11.12 19.64
C GLN A 239 14.23 -12.37 18.75
N VAL A 240 13.06 -12.67 18.19
CA VAL A 240 12.89 -13.86 17.34
C VAL A 240 13.18 -13.58 15.87
N THR A 241 13.23 -12.31 15.47
CA THR A 241 13.47 -11.95 14.08
C THR A 241 14.96 -11.99 13.79
N LYS A 242 15.36 -12.96 12.96
CA LYS A 242 16.73 -13.07 12.43
C LYS A 242 16.82 -12.34 11.10
N TRP A 243 17.02 -11.03 11.15
CA TRP A 243 17.61 -10.35 10.01
C TRP A 243 19.09 -10.76 9.97
N GLY A 244 19.64 -11.06 8.79
CA GLY A 244 21.10 -11.22 8.66
C GLY A 244 21.84 -9.91 8.99
N ASP A 245 23.09 -9.80 8.58
CA ASP A 245 23.85 -8.54 8.73
C ASP A 245 23.29 -7.44 7.82
N VAL A 246 22.21 -6.78 8.25
CA VAL A 246 21.56 -5.66 7.56
C VAL A 246 21.98 -4.36 8.24
N GLN A 247 22.71 -3.51 7.52
CA GLN A 247 23.08 -2.17 7.98
C GLN A 247 22.10 -1.13 7.43
N TRP A 248 21.46 -0.38 8.34
CA TRP A 248 20.62 0.76 7.98
C TRP A 248 21.45 2.04 8.06
N VAL A 249 21.45 2.83 6.99
CA VAL A 249 22.17 4.11 6.94
C VAL A 249 21.18 5.23 7.25
N SER A 250 21.46 6.01 8.30
CA SER A 250 20.76 7.28 8.54
C SER A 250 21.31 8.31 7.58
N GLN A 251 20.43 8.98 6.82
CA GLN A 251 20.81 10.12 5.97
C GLN A 251 20.59 11.44 6.70
#